data_AF-A0A4Q3NE16-F1
#
_entry.id   AF-A0A4Q3NE16-F1
#
_cell.length_a   1.000
_cell.length_b   1.000
_cell.length_c   1.000
_cell.angle_alpha   90.00
_cell.angle_beta   90.00
_cell.angle_gamma   90.00
#
_symmetry.space_group_name_H-M   'P 1'
#
loop_
_entity.id
_entity.type
_entity.pdbx_description
1 polymer ?
#
loop_
_entity_poly.entity_id
_entity_poly.type
_entity_poly.pdbx_seq_one_letter_code
_entity_poly.pdbx_strand_id
1 'polypeptide(L)'
;MIDVTIANFETEVIAASMTQPVLVDFWAPWCGPCKVIGPLLEKLEVAYGGAFKLVKIDSDQEQQLAAAFGIKSIPTVILLMNGQPVDGFMGALPEGKIREFLDKHVQALDAPPEEEAAPEADAGPADPAAQMDKLQKAVADKPDDDDARFEYVRALLLDGRDDDAK
;
A
#
# COMPACT_ATOMS: atom_id res chain seq x y z
N MET A 1 5.58 8.41 0.02
CA MET A 1 6.89 8.39 -0.69
C MET A 1 7.59 9.77 -0.72
N ILE A 2 8.83 9.85 -0.22
CA ILE A 2 9.70 11.05 -0.23
C ILE A 2 10.93 10.86 -1.15
N ASP A 3 11.38 11.94 -1.79
CA ASP A 3 12.65 12.00 -2.55
C ASP A 3 13.86 12.06 -1.60
N VAL A 4 14.76 11.10 -1.76
CA VAL A 4 16.01 11.02 -1.01
C VAL A 4 17.19 11.45 -1.87
N THR A 5 18.03 12.29 -1.28
CA THR A 5 19.29 12.82 -1.82
C THR A 5 20.41 12.50 -0.84
N ILE A 6 21.67 12.69 -1.24
CA ILE A 6 22.81 12.58 -0.32
C ILE A 6 22.61 13.41 0.96
N ALA A 7 21.97 14.58 0.87
CA ALA A 7 21.82 15.50 2.00
C ALA A 7 20.87 14.98 3.09
N ASN A 8 19.87 14.17 2.75
CA ASN A 8 18.88 13.65 3.70
C ASN A 8 18.94 12.12 3.88
N PHE A 9 19.80 11.42 3.13
CA PHE A 9 19.93 9.96 3.16
C PHE A 9 20.18 9.40 4.58
N GLU A 10 21.09 10.02 5.34
CA GLU A 10 21.40 9.58 6.70
C GLU A 10 20.15 9.59 7.61
N THR A 11 19.36 10.65 7.56
CA THR A 11 18.16 10.79 8.39
C THR A 11 17.01 9.94 7.88
N GLU A 12 16.73 10.04 6.58
CA GLU A 12 15.51 9.50 5.98
C GLU A 12 15.58 7.99 5.74
N VAL A 13 16.80 7.44 5.61
CA VAL A 13 17.05 6.02 5.31
C VAL A 13 17.77 5.34 6.47
N ILE A 14 18.97 5.78 6.83
CA ILE A 14 19.79 5.05 7.81
C ILE A 14 19.17 5.15 9.20
N ALA A 15 18.99 6.35 9.74
CA ALA A 15 18.40 6.55 11.06
C ALA A 15 16.96 6.03 11.15
N ALA A 16 16.15 6.25 10.11
CA ALA A 16 14.80 5.71 10.04
C ALA A 16 14.77 4.17 10.07
N SER A 17 15.70 3.51 9.36
CA SER A 17 15.79 2.04 9.33
C SER A 17 16.11 1.39 10.68
N MET A 18 16.59 2.17 11.65
CA MET A 18 16.84 1.71 13.02
C MET A 18 15.55 1.52 13.83
N THR A 19 14.47 2.20 13.46
CA THR A 19 13.18 2.14 14.17
C THR A 19 12.10 1.48 13.35
N GLN A 20 12.15 1.58 12.02
CA GLN A 20 11.15 1.04 11.12
C GLN A 20 11.79 0.65 9.77
N PRO A 21 11.42 -0.48 9.15
CA PRO A 21 11.97 -0.87 7.86
C PRO A 21 11.78 0.21 6.79
N VAL A 22 12.82 0.46 5.99
CA VAL A 22 12.80 1.47 4.93
C VAL A 22 12.94 0.79 3.57
N LEU A 23 11.94 0.94 2.73
CA LEU A 23 11.93 0.46 1.36
C LEU A 23 12.39 1.58 0.42
N VAL A 24 13.50 1.36 -0.28
CA VAL A 24 14.13 2.34 -1.18
C VAL A 24 13.90 1.93 -2.63
N ASP A 25 13.19 2.75 -3.40
CA ASP A 25 12.99 2.59 -4.83
C ASP A 25 14.02 3.41 -5.64
N PHE A 26 14.94 2.73 -6.32
CA PHE A 26 15.89 3.35 -7.25
C PHE A 26 15.26 3.44 -8.64
N TRP A 27 15.04 4.66 -9.10
CA TRP A 27 14.27 4.95 -10.30
C TRP A 27 14.94 6.05 -11.17
N ALA A 28 14.29 6.39 -12.29
CA ALA A 28 14.62 7.56 -13.13
C ALA A 28 13.39 7.96 -13.98
N PRO A 29 13.26 9.22 -14.44
CA PRO A 29 12.06 9.69 -15.16
C PRO A 29 11.82 9.02 -16.51
N TRP A 30 12.88 8.56 -17.17
CA TRP A 30 12.82 7.85 -18.45
C TRP A 30 12.52 6.35 -18.31
N CYS A 31 12.58 5.82 -17.09
CA CYS A 31 12.34 4.40 -16.82
C CYS A 31 10.84 4.09 -16.91
N GLY A 32 10.42 3.48 -18.03
CA GLY A 32 9.05 3.03 -18.26
C GLY A 32 8.51 2.11 -17.16
N PRO A 33 9.21 1.01 -16.81
CA PRO A 33 8.77 0.09 -15.76
C PRO A 33 8.64 0.74 -14.37
N CYS A 34 9.45 1.77 -14.08
CA CYS A 34 9.39 2.49 -12.81
C CYS A 34 8.04 3.20 -12.60
N LYS A 35 7.39 3.63 -13.69
CA LYS A 35 6.07 4.27 -13.64
C LYS A 35 4.93 3.34 -13.23
N VAL A 36 5.14 2.03 -13.34
CA VAL A 36 4.18 1.01 -12.88
C VAL A 36 4.44 0.64 -11.44
N ILE A 37 5.72 0.48 -11.07
CA ILE A 37 6.07 0.00 -9.72
C ILE A 37 5.90 1.08 -8.65
N GLY A 38 6.23 2.35 -8.93
CA GLY A 38 6.14 3.44 -7.95
C GLY A 38 4.76 3.55 -7.30
N PRO A 39 3.67 3.69 -8.08
CA PRO A 39 2.30 3.74 -7.53
C PRO A 39 1.90 2.46 -6.79
N LEU A 40 2.41 1.30 -7.22
CA LEU A 40 2.15 0.03 -6.56
C LEU A 40 2.82 -0.03 -5.19
N LEU A 41 4.04 0.46 -5.05
CA LEU A 41 4.72 0.56 -3.75
C LEU A 41 4.00 1.54 -2.83
N GLU A 42 3.52 2.69 -3.34
CA GLU A 42 2.73 3.66 -2.57
C GLU A 42 1.42 3.04 -2.05
N LYS A 43 0.72 2.28 -2.89
CA LYS A 43 -0.46 1.53 -2.48
C LYS A 43 -0.14 0.56 -1.33
N LEU A 44 0.99 -0.15 -1.41
CA LEU A 44 1.40 -1.09 -0.37
C LEU A 44 1.86 -0.38 0.91
N GLU A 45 2.50 0.79 0.83
CA GLU A 45 2.84 1.61 2.01
C GLU A 45 1.59 1.92 2.85
N VAL A 46 0.48 2.28 2.18
CA VAL A 46 -0.82 2.51 2.81
C VAL A 46 -1.44 1.20 3.30
N ALA A 47 -1.47 0.16 2.47
CA ALA A 47 -2.10 -1.12 2.82
C ALA A 47 -1.43 -1.82 4.02
N TYR A 48 -0.14 -1.58 4.25
CA TYR A 48 0.58 -2.12 5.41
C TYR A 48 0.46 -1.23 6.66
N GLY A 49 -0.37 -0.18 6.61
CA GLY A 49 -0.62 0.70 7.76
C GLY A 49 0.62 1.48 8.20
N GLY A 50 1.56 1.74 7.28
CA GLY A 50 2.85 2.32 7.63
C GLY A 50 3.76 1.36 8.42
N ALA A 51 3.67 0.04 8.22
CA ALA A 51 4.64 -0.91 8.77
C ALA A 51 6.06 -0.72 8.22
N PHE A 52 6.19 -0.09 7.05
CA PHE A 52 7.46 0.31 6.46
C PHE A 52 7.35 1.72 5.90
N LYS A 53 8.50 2.38 5.75
CA LYS A 53 8.62 3.70 5.14
C LYS A 53 9.08 3.55 3.70
N LEU A 54 8.41 4.22 2.77
CA LEU A 54 8.78 4.23 1.36
C LEU A 54 9.49 5.51 0.97
N VAL A 55 10.67 5.35 0.37
CA VAL A 55 11.46 6.45 -0.18
C VAL A 55 11.88 6.12 -1.61
N LYS A 56 12.21 7.15 -2.38
CA LYS A 56 12.73 6.97 -3.74
C LYS A 56 14.03 7.74 -3.94
N ILE A 57 14.92 7.20 -4.76
CA ILE A 57 16.19 7.82 -5.15
C ILE A 57 16.26 7.82 -6.68
N ASP A 58 16.38 9.01 -7.27
CA ASP A 58 16.67 9.14 -8.69
C ASP A 58 18.14 8.75 -8.95
N SER A 59 18.35 7.65 -9.66
CA SER A 59 19.68 7.09 -9.91
C SER A 59 20.57 7.99 -10.79
N ASP A 60 19.97 8.85 -11.62
CA ASP A 60 20.71 9.77 -12.49
C ASP A 60 21.19 11.00 -11.72
N GLN A 61 20.39 11.49 -10.77
CA GLN A 61 20.74 12.64 -9.93
C GLN A 61 21.67 12.23 -8.78
N GLU A 62 21.41 11.08 -8.17
CA GLU A 62 22.12 10.61 -6.97
C GLU A 62 23.05 9.43 -7.29
N GLN A 63 23.89 9.59 -8.32
CA GLN A 63 24.78 8.53 -8.83
C GLN A 63 25.70 7.94 -7.77
N GLN A 64 26.13 8.75 -6.79
CA GLN A 64 26.95 8.26 -5.68
C GLN A 64 26.19 7.29 -4.79
N LEU A 65 24.90 7.56 -4.49
CA LEU A 65 24.07 6.63 -3.73
C LEU A 65 23.79 5.37 -4.54
N ALA A 66 23.42 5.53 -5.82
CA ALA A 66 23.22 4.38 -6.71
C ALA A 66 24.48 3.49 -6.78
N ALA A 67 25.67 4.08 -6.88
CA ALA A 67 26.93 3.34 -6.86
C ALA A 67 27.21 2.65 -5.51
N ALA A 68 26.94 3.31 -4.38
CA ALA A 68 27.13 2.76 -3.04
C ALA A 68 26.26 1.52 -2.79
N PHE A 69 25.04 1.50 -3.34
CA PHE A 69 24.14 0.35 -3.30
C PHE A 69 24.39 -0.67 -4.43
N GLY A 70 25.36 -0.43 -5.30
CA GLY A 70 25.69 -1.33 -6.41
C GLY A 70 24.58 -1.45 -7.45
N ILE A 71 23.78 -0.40 -7.65
CA ILE A 71 22.67 -0.37 -8.59
C ILE A 71 23.20 -0.46 -10.03
N LYS A 72 22.79 -1.51 -10.75
CA LYS A 72 23.20 -1.78 -12.15
C LYS A 72 22.08 -1.58 -13.16
N SER A 73 20.84 -1.59 -12.70
CA SER A 73 19.66 -1.36 -13.52
C SER A 73 18.54 -0.83 -12.65
N ILE A 74 17.57 -0.18 -13.28
CA ILE A 74 16.37 0.33 -12.63
C ILE A 74 15.11 -0.24 -13.29
N PRO A 75 14.00 -0.42 -12.56
CA PRO A 75 13.88 -0.19 -11.11
C PRO A 75 14.65 -1.25 -10.31
N THR A 76 15.23 -0.84 -9.18
CA THR A 76 15.75 -1.74 -8.16
C THR A 76 15.21 -1.27 -6.82
N VAL A 77 14.64 -2.19 -6.05
CA VAL A 77 14.05 -1.89 -4.74
C VAL A 77 14.86 -2.62 -3.67
N ILE A 78 15.27 -1.89 -2.64
CA ILE A 78 16.09 -2.42 -1.54
C ILE A 78 15.38 -2.15 -0.22
N LEU A 79 15.27 -3.17 0.63
CA LEU A 79 14.78 -3.05 1.99
C LEU A 79 15.96 -2.87 2.95
N LEU A 80 15.91 -1.83 3.77
CA LEU A 80 16.85 -1.59 4.84
C LEU A 80 16.20 -1.77 6.21
N MET A 81 16.92 -2.45 7.10
CA MET A 81 16.59 -2.60 8.51
C MET A 81 17.87 -2.52 9.34
N ASN A 82 17.81 -1.86 10.49
CA ASN A 82 18.96 -1.68 11.39
C ASN A 82 20.19 -1.08 10.68
N GLY A 83 19.96 -0.12 9.77
CA GLY A 83 21.01 0.57 9.03
C GLY A 83 21.65 -0.24 7.92
N GLN A 84 21.13 -1.43 7.57
CA GLN A 84 21.74 -2.34 6.61
C GLN A 84 20.73 -2.81 5.56
N PRO A 85 21.15 -3.06 4.30
CA PRO A 85 20.33 -3.77 3.31
C PRO A 85 20.10 -5.22 3.76
N VAL A 86 18.85 -5.65 3.84
CA VAL A 86 18.49 -7.01 4.27
C VAL A 86 17.96 -7.89 3.14
N ASP A 87 17.30 -7.28 2.15
CA ASP A 87 16.77 -7.96 0.97
C ASP A 87 16.47 -6.92 -0.13
N GLY A 88 16.22 -7.38 -1.36
CA GLY A 88 15.84 -6.51 -2.46
C GLY A 88 15.49 -7.28 -3.72
N PHE A 89 14.91 -6.57 -4.69
CA PHE A 89 14.57 -7.14 -5.98
C PHE A 89 14.80 -6.13 -7.11
N MET A 90 14.90 -6.65 -8.33
CA MET A 90 15.16 -5.87 -9.53
C MET A 90 14.02 -6.06 -10.54
N GLY A 91 13.68 -4.98 -11.25
CA GLY A 91 12.61 -4.96 -12.25
C GLY A 91 11.22 -4.75 -11.65
N ALA A 92 10.23 -4.63 -12.54
CA ALA A 92 8.83 -4.50 -12.15
C ALA A 92 8.25 -5.89 -11.85
N LEU A 93 7.89 -6.13 -10.59
CA LEU A 93 7.23 -7.35 -10.14
C LEU A 93 5.72 -7.13 -9.99
N PRO A 94 4.88 -8.17 -10.16
CA PRO A 94 3.46 -8.11 -9.81
C PRO A 94 3.24 -7.89 -8.30
N GLU A 95 2.12 -7.25 -7.93
CA GLU A 95 1.76 -6.94 -6.54
C GLU A 95 1.93 -8.11 -5.57
N GLY A 96 1.40 -9.29 -5.92
CA GLY A 96 1.51 -10.48 -5.07
C GLY A 96 2.94 -10.88 -4.75
N LYS A 97 3.89 -10.69 -5.69
CA LYS A 97 5.31 -10.97 -5.46
C LYS A 97 5.98 -9.93 -4.57
N ILE A 98 5.54 -8.68 -4.63
CA ILE A 98 6.01 -7.63 -3.73
C ILE A 98 5.47 -7.87 -2.31
N ARG A 99 4.20 -8.27 -2.17
CA ARG A 99 3.64 -8.69 -0.87
C ARG A 99 4.38 -9.88 -0.27
N GLU A 100 4.59 -10.95 -1.06
CA GLU A 100 5.41 -12.09 -0.63
C GLU A 100 6.83 -11.70 -0.20
N PHE A 101 7.41 -10.67 -0.83
CA PHE A 101 8.70 -10.11 -0.43
C PHE A 101 8.60 -9.34 0.90
N LEU A 102 7.61 -8.46 1.05
CA LEU A 102 7.39 -7.67 2.26
C LEU A 102 7.05 -8.55 3.46
N ASP A 103 6.15 -9.51 3.32
CA ASP A 103 5.66 -10.37 4.41
C ASP A 103 6.76 -11.23 5.07
N LYS A 104 7.91 -11.39 4.41
CA LYS A 104 9.10 -12.04 5.00
C LYS A 104 9.78 -11.18 6.06
N HIS A 105 9.60 -9.87 6.00
CA HIS A 105 10.39 -8.88 6.75
C HIS A 105 9.53 -7.92 7.58
N VAL A 106 8.29 -7.65 7.15
CA VAL A 106 7.36 -6.72 7.79
C VAL A 106 6.05 -7.41 8.15
N GLN A 107 5.44 -6.98 9.26
CA GLN A 107 4.08 -7.37 9.63
C GLN A 107 3.19 -6.14 9.44
N ALA A 108 2.07 -6.30 8.73
CA ALA A 108 1.11 -5.22 8.57
C ALA A 108 0.59 -4.77 9.95
N LEU A 109 0.62 -3.46 10.21
CA LEU A 109 0.13 -2.87 11.45
C LEU A 109 -1.33 -2.49 11.22
N ASP A 110 -2.27 -3.21 11.85
CA ASP A 110 -3.73 -3.04 11.78
C ASP A 110 -4.19 -2.23 10.57
N ALA A 111 -4.03 -2.85 9.40
CA ALA A 111 -4.41 -2.26 8.14
C ALA A 111 -5.93 -2.01 8.15
N PRO A 112 -6.42 -0.89 7.57
CA PRO A 112 -7.82 -0.83 7.17
C PRO A 112 -8.12 -2.09 6.33
N PRO A 113 -9.27 -2.75 6.51
CA PRO A 113 -9.62 -3.93 5.73
C PRO A 113 -9.38 -3.62 4.26
N GLU A 114 -8.67 -4.51 3.57
CA GLU A 114 -8.40 -4.40 2.14
C GLU A 114 -9.70 -4.05 1.42
N GLU A 115 -9.88 -2.80 0.97
CA GLU A 115 -10.82 -2.53 -0.11
C GLU A 115 -10.24 -3.25 -1.32
N GLU A 116 -10.79 -4.42 -1.58
CA GLU A 116 -10.54 -5.21 -2.78
C GLU A 116 -10.47 -4.25 -3.96
N ALA A 117 -9.35 -4.30 -4.67
CA ALA A 117 -9.18 -3.60 -5.92
C ALA A 117 -10.40 -3.90 -6.79
N ALA A 118 -11.22 -2.87 -7.02
CA ALA A 118 -12.34 -2.95 -7.94
C ALA A 118 -11.82 -3.57 -9.24
N PRO A 119 -12.34 -4.73 -9.69
CA PRO A 119 -12.22 -5.04 -11.08
C PRO A 119 -13.02 -3.96 -11.81
N GLU A 120 -12.35 -3.20 -12.68
CA GLU A 120 -13.07 -2.51 -13.76
C GLU A 120 -13.80 -3.57 -14.57
N ALA A 121 -15.06 -3.79 -14.21
CA ALA A 121 -16.04 -4.56 -14.94
C ALA A 121 -17.35 -3.79 -14.83
N ASP A 122 -17.61 -2.99 -15.87
CA ASP A 122 -18.91 -2.69 -16.44
C ASP A 122 -20.11 -3.26 -15.66
N ALA A 123 -20.71 -2.44 -14.80
CA ALA A 123 -22.08 -2.60 -14.36
C ALA A 123 -22.62 -1.21 -14.00
N GLY A 124 -23.67 -0.80 -14.72
CA GLY A 124 -24.39 0.45 -14.48
C GLY A 124 -25.00 0.54 -13.07
N PRO A 125 -25.75 1.62 -12.78
CA PRO A 125 -26.17 1.96 -11.43
C PRO A 125 -26.99 0.81 -10.81
N ALA A 126 -26.44 0.16 -9.80
CA ALA A 126 -27.20 -0.71 -8.92
C ALA A 126 -28.11 0.19 -8.08
N ASP A 127 -29.42 -0.01 -8.22
CA ASP A 127 -30.46 0.73 -7.54
C ASP A 127 -30.23 0.68 -6.01
N PRO A 128 -29.88 1.81 -5.36
CA PRO A 128 -29.53 1.85 -3.94
C PRO A 128 -30.63 1.26 -3.04
N ALA A 129 -31.89 1.36 -3.47
CA ALA A 129 -33.03 0.82 -2.74
C ALA A 129 -33.03 -0.72 -2.69
N ALA A 130 -32.65 -1.39 -3.78
CA ALA A 130 -32.61 -2.85 -3.85
C ALA A 130 -31.48 -3.45 -2.99
N GLN A 131 -30.38 -2.70 -2.82
CA GLN A 131 -29.29 -3.07 -1.93
C GLN A 131 -29.69 -2.94 -0.46
N MET A 132 -30.46 -1.90 -0.11
CA MET A 132 -30.97 -1.68 1.24
C MET A 132 -31.93 -2.80 1.69
N ASP A 133 -32.88 -3.20 0.86
CA ASP A 133 -33.82 -4.29 1.16
C ASP A 133 -33.10 -5.62 1.44
N LYS A 134 -32.02 -5.88 0.69
CA LYS A 134 -31.21 -7.09 0.87
C LYS A 134 -30.46 -7.08 2.20
N LEU A 135 -29.89 -5.95 2.58
CA LEU A 135 -29.16 -5.78 3.85
C LEU A 135 -30.11 -5.85 5.05
N GLN A 136 -31.28 -5.19 4.96
CA GLN A 136 -32.31 -5.26 5.99
C GLN A 136 -32.79 -6.70 6.20
N LYS A 137 -33.00 -7.45 5.11
CA LYS A 137 -33.39 -8.86 5.19
C LYS A 137 -32.29 -9.73 5.81
N ALA A 138 -31.02 -9.49 5.47
CA ALA A 138 -29.90 -10.22 6.05
C ALA A 138 -29.82 -10.05 7.58
N VAL A 139 -30.03 -8.83 8.08
CA VAL A 139 -30.09 -8.55 9.52
C VAL A 139 -31.32 -9.18 10.17
N ALA A 140 -32.47 -9.20 9.49
CA ALA A 140 -33.69 -9.83 10.00
C ALA A 140 -33.59 -11.36 10.07
N ASP A 141 -32.93 -11.99 9.10
CA ASP A 141 -32.73 -13.45 9.06
C ASP A 141 -31.67 -13.91 10.09
N LYS A 142 -30.71 -13.04 10.45
CA LYS A 142 -29.64 -13.33 11.43
C LYS A 142 -29.33 -12.12 12.32
N PRO A 143 -30.12 -11.90 13.39
CA PRO A 143 -29.93 -10.74 14.26
C PRO A 143 -28.64 -10.78 15.12
N ASP A 144 -28.06 -11.96 15.33
CA ASP A 144 -26.79 -12.14 16.06
C ASP A 144 -25.55 -12.08 15.15
N ASP A 145 -25.72 -11.81 13.85
CA ASP A 145 -24.62 -11.63 12.90
C ASP A 145 -24.16 -10.17 12.94
N ASP A 146 -23.13 -9.90 13.74
CA ASP A 146 -22.60 -8.54 13.95
C ASP A 146 -22.06 -7.93 12.64
N ASP A 147 -21.58 -8.74 11.69
CA ASP A 147 -21.10 -8.28 10.38
C ASP A 147 -22.27 -7.83 9.50
N ALA A 148 -23.36 -8.60 9.46
CA ALA A 148 -24.57 -8.22 8.72
C ALA A 148 -25.18 -6.91 9.26
N ARG A 149 -25.15 -6.73 10.60
CA ARG A 149 -25.61 -5.49 11.26
C ARG A 149 -24.71 -4.31 10.95
N PHE A 150 -23.39 -4.50 10.98
CA PHE A 150 -22.43 -3.45 10.68
C PHE A 150 -22.60 -2.95 9.23
N GLU A 151 -22.75 -3.86 8.27
CA GLU A 151 -22.95 -3.52 6.86
C GLU A 151 -24.28 -2.79 6.61
N TYR A 152 -25.35 -3.16 7.32
CA TYR A 152 -26.62 -2.45 7.23
C TYR A 152 -26.54 -1.03 7.80
N VAL A 153 -25.92 -0.87 8.98
CA VAL A 153 -25.72 0.46 9.61
C VAL A 153 -24.83 1.33 8.74
N ARG A 154 -23.74 0.79 8.19
CA ARG A 154 -22.87 1.49 7.25
C ARG A 154 -23.63 1.97 6.02
N ALA A 155 -24.49 1.13 5.44
CA ALA A 155 -25.31 1.49 4.29
C ALA A 155 -26.32 2.61 4.62
N LEU A 156 -26.95 2.59 5.80
CA LEU A 156 -27.87 3.64 6.25
C LEU A 156 -27.17 4.99 6.42
N LEU A 157 -25.96 5.01 6.98
CA LEU A 157 -25.16 6.22 7.15
C LEU A 157 -24.72 6.82 5.80
N LEU A 158 -24.38 5.98 4.82
CA LEU A 158 -24.01 6.42 3.48
C LEU A 158 -25.21 6.99 2.68
N ASP A 159 -26.42 6.49 2.95
CA ASP A 159 -27.67 6.97 2.36
C ASP A 159 -28.28 8.18 3.10
N GLY A 160 -27.63 8.65 4.19
CA GLY A 160 -28.08 9.78 5.02
C GLY A 160 -29.32 9.48 5.87
N ARG A 161 -29.59 8.20 6.16
CA ARG A 161 -30.72 7.72 6.96
C ARG A 161 -30.32 7.51 8.43
N ASP A 162 -29.78 8.56 9.03
CA ASP A 162 -29.16 8.53 10.36
C ASP A 162 -30.13 8.14 11.50
N ASP A 163 -31.43 8.35 11.32
CA ASP A 163 -32.45 7.99 12.33
C ASP A 163 -32.76 6.49 12.37
N ASP A 164 -32.48 5.75 11.29
CA ASP A 164 -32.63 4.29 11.23
C ASP A 164 -31.36 3.57 11.73
N ALA A 165 -30.26 4.30 11.95
CA ALA A 165 -28.94 3.79 12.35
C ALA A 165 -28.69 3.80 13.87
N LYS A 166 -29.73 4.04 14.69
CA LYS A 166 -29.68 4.06 16.17
C LYS A 166 -30.21 2.76 16.77
#